data_AF-A0A388NY68-F1
#
_entry.id   AF-A0A388NY68-F1
#
_cell.length_a   1.000
_cell.length_b   1.000
_cell.length_c   1.000
_cell.angle_alpha   90.00
_cell.angle_beta   90.00
_cell.angle_gamma   90.00
#
_symmetry.space_group_name_H-M   'P 1'
#
loop_
_entity.id
_entity.type
_entity.pdbx_description
1 polymer ?
#
loop_
_entity_poly.entity_id
_entity_poly.type
_entity_poly.pdbx_seq_one_letter_code
_entity_poly.pdbx_strand_id
1 'polypeptide(L)'
;MVFTSDEDLAIADEYLKFGYIIRPNADNEAYKWIQQNAASVAAGALGIEQPADSEKFLNEIHNLVEPSKLNDFRLKVIQGLNALAEFRLMYFRLAKPY
;
A
#
# COMPACT_ATOMS: atom_id res chain seq x y z
N MET A 1 -19.66 14.15 28.11
CA MET A 1 -19.64 13.03 27.14
C MET A 1 -18.19 12.84 26.77
N VAL A 2 -17.59 11.71 27.13
CA VAL A 2 -16.20 11.41 26.75
C VAL A 2 -16.25 10.76 25.37
N PHE A 3 -15.54 11.35 24.41
CA PHE A 3 -15.53 10.94 23.00
C PHE A 3 -14.39 9.97 22.66
N THR A 4 -13.57 9.60 23.65
CA THR A 4 -12.40 8.72 23.51
C THR A 4 -12.60 7.46 24.34
N SER A 5 -12.55 6.32 23.67
CA SER A 5 -12.50 5.02 24.32
C SER A 5 -11.12 4.74 24.92
N ASP A 6 -11.02 3.73 25.79
CA ASP A 6 -9.72 3.26 26.31
C ASP A 6 -8.81 2.76 25.18
N GLU A 7 -9.39 2.25 24.09
CA GLU A 7 -8.67 1.81 22.90
C GLU A 7 -8.09 3.00 22.12
N ASP A 8 -8.84 4.10 22.00
CA ASP A 8 -8.35 5.35 21.38
C ASP A 8 -7.18 5.94 22.18
N LEU A 9 -7.26 5.91 23.51
CA LEU A 9 -6.19 6.36 24.39
C LEU A 9 -4.94 5.49 24.26
N ALA A 10 -5.09 4.17 24.19
CA ALA A 10 -3.98 3.26 24.00
C ALA A 10 -3.27 3.46 22.63
N ILE A 11 -4.03 3.73 21.57
CA ILE A 11 -3.48 4.05 20.24
C ILE A 11 -2.71 5.38 20.29
N ALA A 12 -3.28 6.40 20.93
CA ALA A 12 -2.63 7.70 21.09
C ALA A 12 -1.31 7.59 21.88
N ASP A 13 -1.30 6.84 22.98
CA ASP A 13 -0.11 6.63 23.79
C ASP A 13 1.00 5.88 23.04
N GLU A 14 0.64 4.84 22.26
CA GLU A 14 1.61 4.14 21.41
C GLU A 14 2.21 5.08 20.37
N TYR A 15 1.36 5.84 19.67
CA TYR A 15 1.84 6.80 18.67
C TYR A 15 2.72 7.89 19.29
N LEU A 16 2.34 8.45 20.43
CA LEU A 16 3.14 9.47 21.13
C LEU A 16 4.52 8.93 21.55
N LYS A 17 4.61 7.64 21.90
CA LYS A 17 5.84 7.00 22.33
C LYS A 17 6.77 6.63 21.18
N PHE A 18 6.23 6.12 20.07
CA PHE A 18 7.03 5.53 18.98
C PHE A 18 7.03 6.35 17.68
N GLY A 19 6.11 7.31 17.53
CA GLY A 19 5.89 8.08 16.30
C GLY A 19 5.15 7.31 15.19
N TYR A 20 4.71 6.08 15.47
CA TYR A 20 3.96 5.21 14.56
C TYR A 20 3.16 4.18 15.36
N ILE A 21 2.22 3.51 14.68
CA ILE A 21 1.49 2.35 15.20
C ILE A 21 1.63 1.18 14.23
N ILE A 22 1.83 -0.04 14.75
CA ILE A 22 1.83 -1.26 13.95
C ILE A 22 0.64 -2.11 14.36
N ARG A 23 -0.24 -2.41 13.39
CA ARG A 23 -1.45 -3.22 13.60
C ARG A 23 -1.64 -4.18 12.43
N PRO A 24 -2.31 -5.32 12.65
CA PRO A 24 -2.76 -6.17 11.56
C PRO A 24 -3.62 -5.37 10.57
N ASN A 25 -3.45 -5.67 9.28
CA ASN A 25 -4.45 -5.26 8.31
C ASN A 25 -5.79 -5.94 8.66
N ALA A 26 -6.88 -5.28 8.36
CA ALA A 26 -8.19 -5.86 8.66
C ALA A 26 -8.71 -6.80 7.57
N ASP A 27 -8.11 -6.76 6.39
CA ASP A 27 -8.44 -7.67 5.30
C ASP A 27 -7.14 -8.11 4.59
N ASN A 28 -6.67 -9.30 4.96
CA ASN A 28 -5.45 -9.88 4.44
C ASN A 28 -5.56 -10.22 2.93
N GLU A 29 -6.75 -10.60 2.49
CA GLU A 29 -7.01 -10.95 1.09
C GLU A 29 -6.92 -9.69 0.23
N ALA A 30 -7.61 -8.61 0.63
CA ALA A 30 -7.55 -7.34 -0.06
C ALA A 30 -6.12 -6.76 -0.07
N TYR A 31 -5.40 -6.87 1.05
CA TYR A 31 -3.98 -6.48 1.12
C TYR A 31 -3.11 -7.23 0.10
N LYS A 32 -3.17 -8.57 0.09
CA LYS A 32 -2.38 -9.39 -0.84
C LYS A 32 -2.74 -9.11 -2.29
N TRP A 33 -4.03 -8.95 -2.58
CA TRP A 33 -4.49 -8.60 -3.93
C TRP A 33 -3.92 -7.26 -4.38
N ILE A 34 -3.97 -6.23 -3.53
CA ILE A 34 -3.41 -4.90 -3.85
C ILE A 34 -1.89 -5.00 -4.05
N GLN A 35 -1.17 -5.70 -3.17
CA GLN A 35 0.28 -5.85 -3.25
C GLN A 35 0.71 -6.52 -4.57
N GLN A 36 0.05 -7.62 -4.95
CA GLN A 36 0.34 -8.34 -6.19
C GLN A 36 0.07 -7.49 -7.43
N ASN A 37 -1.08 -6.80 -7.46
CA ASN A 37 -1.43 -5.94 -8.58
C ASN A 37 -0.52 -4.71 -8.68
N ALA A 38 -0.16 -4.10 -7.55
CA ALA A 38 0.81 -3.01 -7.53
C ALA A 38 2.17 -3.45 -8.07
N ALA A 39 2.66 -4.62 -7.66
CA ALA A 39 3.88 -5.19 -8.18
C ALA A 39 3.81 -5.46 -9.69
N SER A 40 2.70 -6.04 -10.17
CA SER A 40 2.48 -6.30 -11.60
C SER A 40 2.41 -5.02 -12.43
N VAL A 41 1.66 -4.01 -11.98
CA VAL A 41 1.53 -2.71 -12.67
C VAL A 41 2.88 -2.00 -12.71
N ALA A 42 3.62 -2.02 -11.61
CA ALA A 42 4.93 -1.39 -11.54
C ALA A 42 5.98 -2.09 -12.42
N ALA A 43 5.99 -3.43 -12.45
CA ALA A 43 6.82 -4.21 -13.38
C ALA A 43 6.50 -3.87 -14.83
N GLY A 44 5.22 -3.78 -15.18
CA GLY A 44 4.77 -3.33 -16.51
C GLY A 44 5.21 -1.91 -16.84
N ALA A 45 5.16 -0.98 -15.87
CA ALA A 45 5.61 0.40 -16.07
C ALA A 45 7.14 0.52 -16.28
N LEU A 46 7.91 -0.43 -15.73
CA LEU A 46 9.35 -0.57 -15.91
C LEU A 46 9.73 -1.40 -17.15
N GLY A 47 8.77 -2.10 -17.76
CA GLY A 47 9.02 -2.98 -18.91
C GLY A 47 9.78 -4.26 -18.56
N ILE A 48 9.66 -4.74 -17.32
CA ILE A 48 10.28 -5.97 -16.83
C ILE A 48 9.25 -7.07 -16.60
N GLU A 49 9.73 -8.30 -16.44
CA GLU A 49 8.86 -9.44 -16.11
C GLU A 49 8.19 -9.28 -14.75
N GLN A 50 7.03 -9.93 -14.61
CA GLN A 50 6.27 -9.89 -13.36
C GLN A 50 7.08 -10.56 -12.23
N PRO A 51 7.23 -9.90 -11.07
CA PRO A 51 8.02 -10.43 -9.98
C PRO A 51 7.33 -11.62 -9.32
N ALA A 52 8.10 -12.67 -9.02
CA ALA A 52 7.62 -13.82 -8.26
C ALA A 52 7.31 -13.48 -6.79
N ASP A 53 8.08 -12.55 -6.21
CA ASP A 53 7.89 -12.02 -4.86
C ASP A 53 7.54 -10.53 -4.94
N SER A 54 6.25 -10.24 -4.72
CA SER A 54 5.72 -8.87 -4.78
C SER A 54 6.29 -7.98 -3.68
N GLU A 55 6.52 -8.52 -2.47
CA GLU A 55 6.97 -7.72 -1.34
C GLU A 55 8.42 -7.30 -1.51
N LYS A 56 9.30 -8.27 -1.81
CA LYS A 56 10.71 -7.99 -2.04
C LYS A 56 10.88 -7.00 -3.19
N PHE A 57 10.16 -7.21 -4.30
CA PHE A 57 10.20 -6.32 -5.45
C PHE A 57 9.81 -4.87 -5.08
N LEU A 58 8.69 -4.69 -4.37
CA LEU A 58 8.23 -3.35 -3.98
C LEU A 58 9.19 -2.68 -3.00
N ASN A 59 9.80 -3.43 -2.08
CA ASN A 59 10.80 -2.91 -1.14
C ASN A 59 12.08 -2.44 -1.86
N GLU A 60 12.50 -3.15 -2.91
CA GLU A 60 13.73 -2.88 -3.66
C GLU A 60 13.50 -1.99 -4.90
N ILE A 61 12.25 -1.56 -5.16
CA ILE A 61 11.88 -0.89 -6.42
C ILE A 61 12.65 0.41 -6.68
N HIS A 62 13.11 1.07 -5.63
CA HIS A 62 13.91 2.29 -5.72
C HIS A 62 15.25 2.07 -6.44
N ASN A 63 15.75 0.83 -6.48
CA ASN A 63 16.95 0.47 -7.23
C ASN A 63 16.72 0.40 -8.75
N LEU A 64 15.46 0.39 -9.19
CA LEU A 64 15.07 0.23 -10.60
C LEU A 64 14.53 1.52 -11.21
N VAL A 65 14.36 2.59 -10.41
CA VAL A 65 13.76 3.85 -10.85
C VAL A 65 14.76 4.98 -10.69
N GLU A 66 15.22 5.51 -11.82
CA GLU A 66 16.06 6.71 -11.83
C GLU A 66 15.33 7.92 -11.21
N PRO A 67 15.98 8.75 -10.38
CA PRO A 67 15.34 9.91 -9.75
C PRO A 67 14.69 10.87 -10.76
N SER A 68 15.30 11.03 -11.94
CA SER A 68 14.77 11.86 -13.03
C SER A 68 13.48 11.32 -13.68
N LYS A 69 13.18 10.04 -13.49
CA LYS A 69 11.99 9.34 -14.04
C LYS A 69 10.95 9.00 -12.97
N LEU A 70 11.22 9.32 -11.71
CA LEU A 70 10.38 8.95 -10.57
C LEU A 70 8.94 9.46 -10.72
N ASN A 71 8.74 10.69 -11.20
CA ASN A 71 7.40 11.24 -11.33
C ASN A 71 6.59 10.54 -12.42
N ASP A 72 7.19 10.33 -13.60
CA ASP A 72 6.56 9.62 -14.70
C ASP A 72 6.20 8.18 -14.30
N PHE A 73 7.11 7.52 -13.60
CA PHE A 73 6.89 6.19 -13.05
C PHE A 73 5.70 6.17 -12.06
N ARG A 74 5.67 7.10 -11.10
CA ARG A 74 4.58 7.21 -10.12
C ARG A 74 3.22 7.40 -10.80
N LEU A 75 3.14 8.29 -11.79
CA LEU A 75 1.91 8.54 -12.52
C LEU A 75 1.42 7.29 -13.25
N LYS A 76 2.31 6.57 -13.95
CA LYS A 76 1.96 5.31 -14.63
C LYS A 76 1.42 4.27 -13.66
N VAL A 77 2.05 4.09 -12.49
CA VAL A 77 1.59 3.10 -11.51
C VAL A 77 0.22 3.47 -10.94
N ILE A 78 0.02 4.74 -10.55
CA ILE A 78 -1.28 5.21 -10.03
C ILE A 78 -2.38 5.04 -11.07
N GLN A 79 -2.10 5.39 -12.34
CA GLN A 79 -3.06 5.22 -13.44
C GLN A 79 -3.37 3.74 -13.69
N GLY A 80 -2.35 2.88 -13.70
CA GLY A 80 -2.53 1.44 -13.89
C GLY A 80 -3.36 0.80 -12.78
N LEU A 81 -3.12 1.16 -11.52
CA LEU A 81 -3.94 0.70 -10.40
C LEU A 81 -5.39 1.17 -10.50
N ASN A 82 -5.61 2.44 -10.84
CA ASN A 82 -6.96 3.00 -11.00
C ASN A 82 -7.74 2.41 -12.18
N ALA A 83 -7.06 1.81 -13.15
CA ALA A 83 -7.68 1.13 -14.28
C ALA A 83 -8.21 -0.27 -13.93
N LEU A 84 -7.76 -0.86 -12.81
CA LEU A 84 -8.27 -2.14 -12.33
C LEU A 84 -9.66 -1.94 -11.72
N ALA A 85 -10.67 -2.64 -12.24
CA ALA A 85 -12.07 -2.48 -11.84
C ALA A 85 -12.28 -2.74 -10.34
N GLU A 86 -11.57 -3.72 -9.79
CA GLU A 86 -11.69 -4.17 -8.40
C GLU A 86 -10.88 -3.32 -7.40
N PHE A 87 -9.99 -2.45 -7.88
CA PHE A 87 -9.06 -1.74 -6.99
C PHE A 87 -9.77 -0.90 -5.93
N ARG A 88 -10.82 -0.16 -6.31
CA ARG A 88 -11.59 0.66 -5.37
C ARG A 88 -12.26 -0.19 -4.27
N LEU A 89 -12.80 -1.35 -4.64
CA LEU A 89 -13.44 -2.26 -3.69
C LEU A 89 -12.40 -2.84 -2.71
N MET A 90 -11.27 -3.33 -3.23
CA MET A 90 -10.21 -3.90 -2.40
C MET A 90 -9.59 -2.85 -1.47
N TYR A 91 -9.37 -1.63 -1.97
CA TYR A 91 -8.90 -0.53 -1.15
C TYR A 91 -9.88 -0.18 -0.03
N PHE A 92 -11.18 -0.14 -0.33
CA PHE A 92 -12.22 0.09 0.68
C PHE A 92 -12.25 -1.00 1.75
N ARG A 93 -12.16 -2.29 1.36
CA ARG A 93 -12.08 -3.41 2.31
C ARG A 93 -10.92 -3.25 3.30
N LEU A 94 -9.77 -2.75 2.82
CA LEU A 94 -8.59 -2.52 3.64
C LEU A 94 -8.73 -1.31 4.57
N ALA A 95 -9.37 -0.22 4.11
CA ALA A 95 -9.45 1.06 4.82
C ALA A 95 -10.64 1.20 5.77
N LYS A 96 -11.75 0.49 5.53
CA LYS A 96 -13.00 0.53 6.31
C LYS A 96 -12.89 0.40 7.86
N PRO A 97 -11.99 -0.41 8.42
CA PRO A 97 -11.96 -0.67 9.87
C PRO A 97 -11.39 0.47 10.71
N TYR A 98 -11.00 1.58 10.10
CA TYR A 98 -10.44 2.75 10.76
C TYR A 98 -11.17 4.02 10.31
#